data_AF-A0A1V9XPP2-F1
#
_entry.id   AF-A0A1V9XPP2-F1
#
_cell.length_a   1.000
_cell.length_b   1.000
_cell.length_c   1.000
_cell.angle_alpha   90.00
_cell.angle_beta   90.00
_cell.angle_gamma   90.00
#
_symmetry.space_group_name_H-M   'P 1'
#
loop_
_entity.id
_entity.type
_entity.pdbx_description
1 polymer ?
#
loop_
_entity_poly.entity_id
_entity_poly.type
_entity_poly.pdbx_seq_one_letter_code
_entity_poly.pdbx_strand_id
1 'polypeptide(L)' 'ETKICLKVKNTQELLDLEKCAQEKDLPCYLVEDAGRTQIPAGSLTVLSIIGKVEDVNSVTGKLRLL' A
#
# COMPACT_ATOMS: atom_id res chain seq x y z
N GLU A 1 4.71 18.16 2.65
CA GLU A 1 4.93 16.74 2.32
C GLU A 1 3.75 16.24 1.51
N THR A 2 3.99 15.56 0.39
CA THR A 2 2.95 15.14 -0.55
C THR A 2 2.50 13.72 -0.22
N LYS A 3 1.19 13.53 -0.01
CA LYS A 3 0.57 12.22 0.22
C LYS A 3 -0.45 11.97 -0.88
N ILE A 4 -0.40 10.78 -1.49
CA ILE A 4 -1.30 10.39 -2.57
C ILE A 4 -2.00 9.10 -2.14
N CYS A 5 -3.32 9.15 -2.00
CA CYS A 5 -4.13 7.99 -1.66
C CYS A 5 -4.60 7.30 -2.94
N LEU A 6 -4.31 6.01 -3.04
CA LEU A 6 -4.64 5.17 -4.20
C LEU A 6 -5.56 4.04 -3.76
N LYS A 7 -6.37 3.54 -4.68
CA LYS A 7 -7.29 2.43 -4.46
C LYS A 7 -6.76 1.14 -5.08
N VAL A 8 -6.82 0.09 -4.27
CA VAL A 8 -6.57 -1.31 -4.64
C VAL A 8 -7.86 -2.10 -4.51
N LYS A 9 -8.00 -3.20 -5.24
CA LYS A 9 -9.26 -3.98 -5.24
C LYS A 9 -9.32 -5.02 -4.13
N ASN A 10 -8.18 -5.61 -3.79
CA ASN A 10 -8.10 -6.79 -2.93
C ASN A 10 -6.84 -6.79 -2.07
N THR A 11 -6.85 -7.57 -0.98
CA THR A 11 -5.69 -7.76 -0.10
C THR A 11 -4.49 -8.39 -0.80
N GLN A 12 -4.71 -9.27 -1.78
CA GLN A 12 -3.61 -9.86 -2.54
C GLN A 12 -2.80 -8.79 -3.30
N GLU A 13 -3.47 -7.80 -3.88
CA GLU A 13 -2.78 -6.70 -4.58
C GLU A 13 -1.93 -5.86 -3.61
N LEU A 14 -2.37 -5.68 -2.35
CA LEU A 14 -1.56 -5.01 -1.32
C LEU A 14 -0.27 -5.79 -1.03
N LEU A 15 -0.36 -7.11 -0.88
CA LEU A 15 0.79 -7.98 -0.62
C LEU A 15 1.75 -8.00 -1.81
N ASP A 16 1.23 -8.02 -3.04
CA ASP A 16 2.07 -7.99 -4.24
C ASP A 16 2.79 -6.64 -4.37
N LEU A 17 2.12 -5.52 -4.06
CA LEU A 17 2.73 -4.18 -4.03
C LEU A 17 3.78 -4.05 -2.93
N GLU A 18 3.55 -4.63 -1.76
CA GLU A 18 4.52 -4.66 -0.66
C GLU A 18 5.79 -5.40 -1.09
N LYS A 19 5.66 -6.58 -1.70
CA LYS A 19 6.81 -7.33 -2.22
C LYS A 19 7.57 -6.53 -3.28
N CYS A 20 6.86 -5.91 -4.23
CA CYS A 20 7.52 -5.08 -5.24
C CYS A 20 8.23 -3.85 -4.64
N ALA A 21 7.72 -3.29 -3.54
CA ALA A 21 8.38 -2.21 -2.82
C ALA A 21 9.64 -2.72 -2.08
N GLN A 22 9.55 -3.87 -1.41
CA GLN A 22 10.68 -4.51 -0.72
C GLN A 22 11.80 -4.91 -1.69
N GLU A 23 11.47 -5.47 -2.86
CA GLU A 23 12.45 -5.80 -3.90
C GLU A 23 13.21 -4.58 -4.43
N LYS A 24 12.62 -3.39 -4.31
CA LYS A 24 13.21 -2.11 -4.69
C LYS A 24 13.86 -1.37 -3.53
N ASP A 25 13.97 -2.01 -2.36
CA ASP A 25 14.50 -1.43 -1.13
C ASP A 25 13.74 -0.16 -0.69
N LEU A 26 12.44 -0.08 -1.03
CA LEU A 26 11.59 1.05 -0.66
C LEU A 26 10.99 0.82 0.72
N PRO A 27 11.12 1.80 1.65
CA PRO A 27 10.43 1.76 2.92
C PRO A 27 8.92 1.64 2.72
N CYS A 28 8.35 0.54 3.19
CA CYS A 28 6.92 0.29 3.17
C CYS A 28 6.40 -0.12 4.54
N TYR A 29 5.13 0.20 4.82
CA TYR A 29 4.46 -0.20 6.05
C TYR A 29 3.06 -0.70 5.74
N LEU A 30 2.81 -1.95 6.11
CA LEU A 30 1.53 -2.62 5.94
C LEU A 30 0.74 -2.52 7.26
N VAL A 31 -0.50 -2.03 7.16
CA VAL A 31 -1.39 -1.80 8.30
C VAL A 31 -2.44 -2.89 8.36
N GLU A 32 -2.49 -3.54 9.51
CA GLU A 32 -3.54 -4.50 9.89
C GLU A 32 -4.63 -3.77 10.68
N ASP A 33 -5.90 -3.99 10.31
CA ASP A 33 -7.03 -3.42 11.05
C ASP A 33 -7.13 -4.09 12.43
N ALA A 34 -7.18 -3.26 13.47
CA ALA A 34 -7.24 -3.67 14.86
C ALA A 34 -8.58 -4.34 15.27
N GLY A 35 -9.49 -4.61 14.32
CA GLY A 35 -10.81 -5.20 14.57
C GLY A 35 -11.78 -4.25 15.25
N ARG A 36 -11.52 -2.93 15.19
CA ARG A 36 -12.40 -1.89 15.76
C ARG A 36 -13.39 -1.35 14.74
N THR A 37 -13.32 -1.85 13.51
CA THR A 37 -14.21 -1.46 12.41
C THR A 37 -15.12 -2.63 12.04
N GLN A 38 -15.99 -2.41 11.05
CA GLN A 38 -16.86 -3.46 10.50
C GLN A 38 -16.09 -4.48 9.64
N ILE A 39 -14.78 -4.29 9.45
CA ILE A 39 -13.89 -5.19 8.74
C ILE A 39 -13.41 -6.28 9.72
N PRO A 40 -13.25 -7.54 9.28
CA PRO A 40 -12.73 -8.60 10.15
C PRO A 40 -11.38 -8.23 10.75
N ALA A 41 -11.24 -8.48 12.07
CA ALA A 41 -9.97 -8.28 12.76
C ALA A 41 -8.85 -9.06 12.07
N GLY A 42 -7.72 -8.40 11.87
CA GLY A 42 -6.57 -8.96 11.17
C GLY A 42 -6.59 -8.82 9.65
N SER A 43 -7.55 -8.06 9.10
CA SER A 43 -7.54 -7.72 7.68
C SER A 43 -6.47 -6.67 7.40
N LEU A 44 -5.64 -6.92 6.38
CA LEU A 44 -4.71 -5.93 5.84
C LEU A 44 -5.49 -4.88 5.04
N THR A 45 -5.43 -3.62 5.49
CA THR A 45 -6.31 -2.56 4.95
C THR A 45 -5.55 -1.47 4.21
N VAL A 46 -4.31 -1.16 4.61
CA VAL A 46 -3.53 -0.06 4.03
C VAL A 46 -2.08 -0.46 3.85
N LEU A 47 -1.49 -0.11 2.72
CA LEU A 47 -0.05 -0.13 2.49
C LEU A 47 0.44 1.30 2.27
N SER A 48 1.46 1.70 3.02
CA SER A 48 2.19 2.96 2.81
C SER A 48 3.53 2.65 2.17
N ILE A 49 3.91 3.42 1.14
CA ILE A 49 5.22 3.33 0.49
C ILE A 49 5.82 4.73 0.50
N ILE A 50 7.06 4.85 0.97
CA ILE A 50 7.76 6.12 1.12
C ILE A 50 9.01 6.10 0.24
N GLY A 51 9.20 7.14 -0.56
CA GLY A 51 10.34 7.24 -1.47
C GLY A 51 10.25 8.45 -2.37
N LYS A 52 11.16 8.54 -3.35
CA LYS A 52 11.06 9.56 -4.40
C LYS A 52 9.86 9.25 -5.29
N VAL A 53 9.30 10.29 -5.91
CA VAL A 53 8.11 10.16 -6.77
C VAL A 53 8.34 9.13 -7.88
N GLU A 54 9.51 9.11 -8.50
CA GLU A 54 9.85 8.17 -9.58
C GLU A 54 9.87 6.71 -9.11
N ASP A 55 10.45 6.45 -7.95
CA ASP A 55 10.57 5.10 -7.37
C ASP A 55 9.20 4.58 -6.93
N VAL A 56 8.43 5.42 -6.23
CA VAL A 56 7.07 5.09 -5.78
C VAL A 56 6.14 4.88 -6.97
N ASN A 57 6.19 5.76 -7.97
CA ASN A 57 5.34 5.67 -9.16
C ASN A 57 5.66 4.41 -10.01
N SER A 58 6.90 3.92 -9.94
CA SER A 58 7.28 2.65 -10.57
C SER A 58 6.59 1.43 -9.93
N VAL A 59 6.04 1.57 -8.72
CA VAL A 59 5.25 0.54 -8.02
C VAL A 59 3.75 0.83 -8.12
N THR A 60 3.34 2.09 -7.94
CA THR A 60 1.92 2.46 -7.76
C THR A 60 1.28 3.15 -8.97
N GLY A 61 2.02 3.46 -10.04
CA GLY A 61 1.59 4.35 -11.13
C GLY A 61 0.43 3.84 -11.99
N LYS A 62 0.03 2.57 -11.85
CA LYS A 62 -1.14 1.99 -12.52
C LYS A 62 -2.42 2.03 -11.67
N LEU A 63 -2.30 2.37 -10.39
CA LEU A 63 -3.44 2.44 -9.48
C LEU A 63 -4.23 3.72 -9.71
N ARG A 64 -5.53 3.66 -9.40
CA ARG A 64 -6.39 4.85 -9.47
C ARG A 64 -6.35 5.60 -8.15
N LEU A 65 -6.60 6.91 -8.21
CA LEU A 65 -6.85 7.72 -7.01
C LEU A 65 -8.06 7.16 -6.25
N LEU A 66 -7.99 7.26 -4.91
CA LEU A 66 -9.03 6.80 -3.98
C LEU A 66 -10.33 7.60 -4.12
#